data_AF-A0A835UUP8-F1
#
_entry.id   AF-A0A835UUP8-F1
#
_cell.length_a   1.000
_cell.length_b   1.000
_cell.length_c   1.000
_cell.angle_alpha   90.00
_cell.angle_beta   90.00
_cell.angle_gamma   90.00
#
_symmetry.space_group_name_H-M   'P 1'
#
loop_
_entity.id
_entity.type
_entity.pdbx_description
1 polymer ?
#
loop_
_entity_poly.entity_id
_entity_poly.type
_entity_poly.pdbx_seq_one_letter_code
_entity_poly.pdbx_strand_id
1 'polypeptide(L)'
;MEKSKPLALDIASACKNAVNFDTTRKPVVCSSSTRSVVLPFEKKKPQRLVNLCIEVLGQHFEDIIADISEIAVQLPIDVKLVLLAIARRRQLLNDNVLIALSDYSWDIVDISGSDATDVGLSKVAQMCSNLQAIDISRCDKITVAGVTDVLCHCHSLATLRCGGSPRSDFTARRCLSILKPKLIDVDGDSWEELESVDINNGPQSLRWLVWPKIDEESKLSLARESPRICVNPQGPIGIGGVQVPVEALHSIPLDSRIVEDINPKTWAVSGASHLRKAPDASVQKPEMPIAERFRLAFLERDARLAQKRAKNVRQHRRREEREWLMSDTSSKSIFLASQANKHLYNKK
;
A
#
# COMPACT_ATOMS: atom_id res chain seq x y z
N MET A 1 -7.02 85.76 -10.03
CA MET A 1 -7.75 84.69 -10.73
C MET A 1 -6.75 83.59 -11.04
N GLU A 2 -7.09 82.36 -10.67
CA GLU A 2 -6.47 81.08 -11.09
C GLU A 2 -4.99 80.84 -10.73
N LYS A 3 -4.47 79.64 -10.43
CA LYS A 3 -4.94 78.28 -10.10
C LYS A 3 -3.63 77.53 -9.78
N SER A 4 -3.58 76.72 -8.72
CA SER A 4 -2.97 75.36 -8.72
C SER A 4 -2.59 74.87 -7.30
N LYS A 5 -3.36 73.89 -6.80
CA LYS A 5 -3.01 72.88 -5.78
C LYS A 5 -3.67 71.56 -6.20
N PRO A 6 -3.04 70.42 -5.92
CA PRO A 6 -3.72 69.31 -5.24
C PRO A 6 -2.87 68.83 -4.03
N LEU A 7 -3.39 68.70 -2.80
CA LEU A 7 -4.30 67.67 -2.25
C LEU A 7 -3.74 66.23 -2.38
N ALA A 8 -3.00 65.81 -1.35
CA ALA A 8 -2.97 64.43 -0.87
C ALA A 8 -3.60 64.43 0.53
N LEU A 9 -4.64 63.62 0.68
CA LEU A 9 -5.55 63.58 1.81
C LEU A 9 -4.95 62.75 2.97
N ASP A 10 -4.96 63.33 4.16
CA ASP A 10 -5.02 62.63 5.43
C ASP A 10 -6.31 61.78 5.50
N ILE A 11 -6.31 60.71 6.31
CA ILE A 11 -6.94 60.71 7.64
C ILE A 11 -6.96 59.28 8.19
N ALA A 12 -6.34 59.17 9.36
CA ALA A 12 -6.47 58.08 10.30
C ALA A 12 -7.91 57.88 10.79
N SER A 13 -8.33 56.63 10.97
CA SER A 13 -9.33 56.29 11.98
C SER A 13 -8.81 55.19 12.91
N ALA A 14 -8.27 55.64 14.04
CA ALA A 14 -8.54 55.18 15.39
C ALA A 14 -8.72 53.65 15.69
N CYS A 15 -7.77 53.15 16.47
CA CYS A 15 -7.98 52.56 17.80
C CYS A 15 -8.63 51.15 17.92
N LYS A 16 -7.85 50.13 18.30
CA LYS A 16 -7.55 49.79 19.72
C LYS A 16 -6.89 48.40 19.90
N ASN A 17 -5.92 48.38 20.82
CA ASN A 17 -5.52 47.28 21.72
C ASN A 17 -4.69 46.10 21.17
N ALA A 18 -3.40 46.04 21.52
CA ALA A 18 -2.85 45.03 22.45
C ALA A 18 -1.31 45.13 22.58
N VAL A 19 -0.87 45.70 23.71
CA VAL A 19 0.19 45.27 24.64
C VAL A 19 1.50 44.66 24.06
N ASN A 20 2.52 45.53 24.01
CA ASN A 20 3.95 45.36 24.38
C ASN A 20 4.62 43.98 24.29
N PHE A 21 5.52 43.84 23.31
CA PHE A 21 6.72 43.01 23.40
C PHE A 21 7.86 43.87 23.96
N ASP A 22 8.41 43.50 25.11
CA ASP A 22 9.60 44.14 25.66
C ASP A 22 10.82 43.22 25.48
N THR A 23 11.69 43.60 24.55
CA THR A 23 12.99 42.98 24.30
C THR A 23 14.07 43.72 25.05
N THR A 24 14.67 43.11 26.08
CA THR A 24 16.00 43.49 26.53
C THR A 24 16.86 42.25 26.80
N ARG A 25 17.96 42.13 26.03
CA ARG A 25 19.03 41.16 26.22
C ARG A 25 20.17 41.81 27.00
N LYS A 26 20.75 41.10 27.99
CA LYS A 26 22.21 41.04 28.22
C LYS A 26 22.59 39.68 28.86
N PRO A 27 23.85 39.21 28.66
CA PRO A 27 24.21 37.78 28.72
C PRO A 27 24.90 37.39 30.04
N VAL A 28 24.75 36.14 30.47
CA VAL A 28 25.61 35.51 31.48
C VAL A 28 25.89 34.05 31.10
N VAL A 29 27.15 33.66 31.26
CA VAL A 29 27.79 32.41 30.86
C VAL A 29 27.47 31.24 31.82
N CYS A 30 27.24 30.07 31.21
CA CYS A 30 27.41 28.68 31.63
C CYS A 30 27.59 28.30 33.12
N SER A 31 26.69 27.45 33.63
CA SER A 31 27.08 26.23 34.38
C SER A 31 25.96 25.19 34.39
N SER A 32 26.38 23.93 34.39
CA SER A 32 25.64 22.69 34.22
C SER A 32 24.61 22.37 35.32
N SER A 33 23.42 21.92 34.93
CA SER A 33 22.65 20.96 35.72
C SER A 33 21.58 20.26 34.87
N THR A 34 21.65 18.93 34.81
CA THR A 34 20.70 18.04 34.16
C THR A 34 19.33 18.15 34.81
N ARG A 35 18.37 18.79 34.13
CA ARG A 35 16.97 18.82 34.57
C ARG A 35 16.14 17.94 33.64
N SER A 36 15.75 16.78 34.17
CA SER A 36 14.79 15.86 33.56
C SER A 36 13.52 16.63 33.19
N VAL A 37 13.20 16.69 31.90
CA VAL A 37 11.95 17.26 31.40
C VAL A 37 10.83 16.29 31.76
N VAL A 38 10.10 16.60 32.83
CA VAL A 38 8.82 15.96 33.15
C VAL A 38 7.82 16.49 32.12
N LEU A 39 7.34 15.61 31.24
CA LEU A 39 6.24 15.91 30.32
C LEU A 39 4.97 16.25 31.12
N PRO A 40 4.15 17.22 30.69
CA PRO A 40 2.92 17.55 31.38
C PRO A 40 2.00 16.33 31.41
N PHE A 41 1.58 15.92 32.61
CA PHE A 41 0.49 14.97 32.78
C PHE A 41 -0.80 15.62 32.25
N GLU A 42 -1.16 15.32 31.01
CA GLU A 42 -2.53 15.56 30.54
C GLU A 42 -3.47 14.71 31.40
N LYS A 43 -4.40 15.38 32.10
CA LYS A 43 -5.43 14.72 32.89
C LYS A 43 -6.35 13.95 31.93
N LYS A 44 -6.12 12.63 31.81
CA LYS A 44 -6.96 11.75 31.00
C LYS A 44 -8.41 11.80 31.52
N LYS A 45 -9.36 12.07 30.61
CA LYS A 45 -10.79 11.87 30.87
C LYS A 45 -11.00 10.41 31.36
N PRO A 46 -11.97 10.15 32.26
CA PRO A 46 -12.28 8.78 32.64
C PRO A 46 -12.70 7.99 31.40
N GLN A 47 -11.98 6.90 31.11
CA GLN A 47 -12.28 6.06 29.96
C GLN A 47 -13.60 5.33 30.20
N ARG A 48 -14.44 5.27 29.16
CA ARG A 48 -15.66 4.46 29.18
C ARG A 48 -15.29 2.99 29.37
N LEU A 49 -16.12 2.24 30.10
CA LEU A 49 -15.92 0.80 30.30
C LEU A 49 -15.79 0.06 28.96
N VAL A 50 -16.58 0.45 27.96
CA VAL A 50 -16.49 -0.10 26.59
C VAL A 50 -15.09 0.05 26.01
N ASN A 51 -14.46 1.21 26.17
CA ASN A 51 -13.11 1.46 25.64
C ASN A 51 -12.08 0.59 26.37
N LEU A 52 -12.21 0.43 27.68
CA LEU A 52 -11.35 -0.49 28.45
C LEU A 52 -11.52 -1.95 27.98
N CYS A 53 -12.74 -2.39 27.69
CA CYS A 53 -12.98 -3.72 27.13
C CYS A 53 -12.35 -3.88 25.74
N ILE A 54 -12.49 -2.87 24.87
CA ILE A 54 -11.88 -2.88 23.54
C ILE A 54 -10.36 -2.87 23.63
N GLU A 55 -9.77 -2.17 24.60
CA GLU A 55 -8.33 -2.19 24.85
C GLU A 55 -7.84 -3.60 25.22
N VAL A 56 -8.57 -4.31 26.07
CA VAL A 56 -8.23 -5.70 26.43
C VAL A 56 -8.38 -6.63 25.22
N LEU A 57 -9.50 -6.53 24.48
CA LEU A 57 -9.71 -7.30 23.25
C LEU A 57 -8.63 -7.01 22.21
N GLY A 58 -8.24 -5.75 22.08
CA GLY A 58 -7.21 -5.29 21.16
C GLY A 58 -5.81 -5.77 21.52
N GLN A 59 -5.48 -5.88 22.81
CA GLN A 59 -4.21 -6.45 23.29
C GLN A 59 -4.13 -7.96 23.03
N HIS A 60 -5.26 -8.66 23.14
CA HIS A 60 -5.39 -10.09 22.89
C HIS A 60 -5.92 -10.41 21.49
N PHE A 61 -5.81 -9.47 20.54
CA PHE A 61 -6.38 -9.63 19.20
C PHE A 61 -5.87 -10.89 18.48
N GLU A 62 -4.60 -11.27 18.68
CA GLU A 62 -4.03 -12.51 18.12
C GLU A 62 -4.72 -13.78 18.61
N ASP A 63 -5.13 -13.80 19.88
CA ASP A 63 -5.80 -14.95 20.50
C ASP A 63 -7.23 -15.12 19.97
N ILE A 64 -7.89 -14.01 19.60
CA ILE A 64 -9.30 -14.01 19.14
C ILE A 64 -9.46 -14.07 17.62
N ILE A 65 -8.39 -13.93 16.83
CA ILE A 65 -8.47 -13.90 15.35
C ILE A 65 -9.12 -15.15 14.77
N ALA A 66 -8.90 -16.32 15.39
CA ALA A 66 -9.47 -17.58 14.91
C ALA A 66 -11.01 -17.57 14.98
N ASP A 67 -11.56 -16.98 16.04
CA ASP A 67 -13.00 -16.98 16.34
C ASP A 67 -13.67 -15.63 15.99
N ILE A 68 -12.94 -14.72 15.34
CA ILE A 68 -13.40 -13.35 15.09
C ILE A 68 -14.71 -13.31 14.29
N SER A 69 -14.95 -14.30 13.42
CA SER A 69 -16.17 -14.39 12.63
C SER A 69 -17.40 -14.66 13.50
N GLU A 70 -17.27 -15.45 14.57
CA GLU A 70 -18.36 -15.74 15.50
C GLU A 70 -18.57 -14.56 16.47
N ILE A 71 -17.47 -13.99 16.96
CA ILE A 71 -17.48 -12.86 17.90
C ILE A 71 -18.08 -11.62 17.23
N ALA A 72 -17.68 -11.31 15.99
CA ALA A 72 -18.08 -10.10 15.30
C ALA A 72 -19.59 -9.97 15.10
N VAL A 73 -20.33 -11.07 15.00
CA VAL A 73 -21.81 -11.05 14.86
C VAL A 73 -22.48 -10.35 16.04
N GLN A 74 -21.89 -10.44 17.24
CA GLN A 74 -22.45 -9.88 18.47
C GLN A 74 -21.93 -8.47 18.78
N LEU A 75 -20.92 -7.99 18.04
CA LEU A 75 -20.29 -6.71 18.32
C LEU A 75 -21.06 -5.54 17.70
N PRO A 76 -21.24 -4.43 18.44
CA PRO A 76 -21.75 -3.19 17.87
C PRO A 76 -20.83 -2.66 16.77
N ILE A 77 -21.40 -1.90 15.83
CA ILE A 77 -20.70 -1.41 14.65
C ILE A 77 -19.49 -0.52 14.95
N ASP A 78 -19.62 0.37 15.94
CA ASP A 78 -18.53 1.25 16.38
C ASP A 78 -17.36 0.42 16.93
N VAL A 79 -17.65 -0.69 17.60
CA VAL A 79 -16.64 -1.61 18.13
C VAL A 79 -15.92 -2.34 17.00
N LYS A 80 -16.65 -2.78 15.97
CA LYS A 80 -16.05 -3.44 14.80
C LYS A 80 -15.05 -2.53 14.09
N LEU A 81 -15.39 -1.26 13.90
CA LEU A 81 -14.48 -0.26 13.30
C LEU A 81 -13.22 -0.03 14.14
N VAL A 82 -13.36 0.07 15.47
CA VAL A 82 -12.21 0.22 16.37
C VAL A 82 -11.32 -1.04 16.33
N LEU A 83 -11.91 -2.23 16.32
CA LEU A 83 -11.16 -3.49 16.19
C LEU A 83 -10.45 -3.60 14.83
N LEU A 84 -11.08 -3.13 13.74
CA LEU A 84 -10.45 -3.08 12.42
C LEU A 84 -9.19 -2.19 12.46
N ALA A 85 -9.31 -1.00 13.06
CA ALA A 85 -8.20 -0.08 13.24
C ALA A 85 -7.07 -0.68 14.10
N ILE A 86 -7.41 -1.40 15.17
CA ILE A 86 -6.44 -2.13 16.00
C ILE A 86 -5.75 -3.22 15.19
N ALA A 87 -6.50 -4.05 14.47
CA ALA A 87 -5.96 -5.12 13.63
C ALA A 87 -4.97 -4.58 12.58
N ARG A 88 -5.33 -3.47 11.92
CA ARG A 88 -4.47 -2.77 10.96
C ARG A 88 -3.17 -2.29 11.61
N ARG A 89 -3.27 -1.61 12.75
CA ARG A 89 -2.12 -1.04 13.50
C ARG A 89 -1.21 -2.13 14.06
N ARG A 90 -1.75 -3.30 14.38
CA ARG A 90 -0.99 -4.49 14.79
C ARG A 90 -0.44 -5.32 13.62
N GLN A 91 -0.75 -4.95 12.38
CA GLN A 91 -0.37 -5.72 11.18
C GLN A 91 -0.96 -7.14 11.14
N LEU A 92 -2.18 -7.28 11.68
CA LEU A 92 -2.94 -8.53 11.73
C LEU A 92 -4.16 -8.52 10.80
N LEU A 93 -4.39 -7.42 10.09
CA LEU A 93 -5.51 -7.28 9.18
C LEU A 93 -5.26 -8.05 7.87
N ASN A 94 -6.10 -9.04 7.61
CA ASN A 94 -6.17 -9.85 6.39
C ASN A 94 -7.63 -9.99 5.93
N ASP A 95 -7.88 -10.70 4.83
CA ASP A 95 -9.24 -10.87 4.28
C ASP A 95 -10.25 -11.44 5.29
N ASN A 96 -9.84 -12.43 6.08
CA ASN A 96 -10.74 -13.06 7.05
C ASN A 96 -11.18 -12.06 8.12
N VAL A 97 -10.24 -11.30 8.68
CA VAL A 97 -10.52 -10.28 9.70
C VAL A 97 -11.32 -9.12 9.10
N LEU A 98 -10.95 -8.68 7.89
CA LEU A 98 -11.61 -7.59 7.18
C LEU A 98 -13.08 -7.92 6.89
N ILE A 99 -13.35 -9.11 6.36
CA ILE A 99 -14.71 -9.58 6.05
C ILE A 99 -15.51 -9.79 7.34
N ALA A 100 -14.93 -10.43 8.35
CA ALA A 100 -15.62 -10.70 9.62
C ALA A 100 -16.08 -9.41 10.33
N LEU A 101 -15.24 -8.37 10.30
CA LEU A 101 -15.56 -7.09 10.92
C LEU A 101 -16.40 -6.17 10.04
N SER A 102 -16.49 -6.45 8.73
CA SER A 102 -17.20 -5.58 7.78
C SER A 102 -18.68 -5.39 8.12
N ASP A 103 -19.18 -4.17 7.86
CA ASP A 103 -20.56 -3.81 8.12
C ASP A 103 -21.07 -2.78 7.12
N TYR A 104 -22.38 -2.80 6.82
CA TYR A 104 -22.99 -2.03 5.73
C TYR A 104 -23.02 -0.52 5.98
N SER A 105 -22.90 -0.10 7.24
CA SER A 105 -22.95 1.34 7.60
C SER A 105 -21.60 2.05 7.52
N TRP A 106 -20.52 1.36 7.13
CA TRP A 106 -19.19 1.97 7.07
C TRP A 106 -19.11 3.01 5.95
N ASP A 107 -18.74 4.23 6.33
CA ASP A 107 -18.48 5.36 5.44
C ASP A 107 -16.98 5.62 5.27
N ILE A 108 -16.16 5.21 6.24
CA ILE A 108 -14.71 5.40 6.26
C ILE A 108 -14.01 4.09 6.62
N VAL A 109 -13.09 3.64 5.76
CA VAL A 109 -12.35 2.39 5.96
C VAL A 109 -10.85 2.59 5.73
N ASP A 110 -10.04 2.35 6.76
CA ASP A 110 -8.57 2.32 6.65
C ASP A 110 -8.10 0.86 6.68
N ILE A 111 -7.57 0.38 5.55
CA ILE A 111 -6.89 -0.93 5.48
C ILE A 111 -5.42 -0.78 5.11
N SER A 112 -4.86 0.42 5.26
CA SER A 112 -3.51 0.72 4.79
C SER A 112 -2.44 -0.14 5.46
N GLY A 113 -1.50 -0.63 4.65
CA GLY A 113 -0.40 -1.49 5.12
C GLY A 113 -0.88 -2.85 5.66
N SER A 114 -2.02 -3.35 5.18
CA SER A 114 -2.54 -4.66 5.58
C SER A 114 -2.21 -5.76 4.57
N ASP A 115 -2.52 -6.99 4.97
CA ASP A 115 -2.40 -8.19 4.15
C ASP A 115 -3.67 -8.52 3.36
N ALA A 116 -4.64 -7.58 3.32
CA ALA A 116 -5.87 -7.72 2.55
C ALA A 116 -5.59 -7.83 1.04
N THR A 117 -6.44 -8.59 0.35
CA THR A 117 -6.37 -8.86 -1.08
C THR A 117 -7.61 -8.33 -1.80
N ASP A 118 -7.65 -8.49 -3.13
CA ASP A 118 -8.82 -8.15 -3.95
C ASP A 118 -10.08 -8.87 -3.48
N VAL A 119 -9.97 -10.09 -2.93
CA VAL A 119 -11.13 -10.87 -2.44
C VAL A 119 -11.77 -10.18 -1.24
N GLY A 120 -10.98 -9.84 -0.22
CA GLY A 120 -11.46 -9.13 0.96
C GLY A 120 -12.01 -7.75 0.59
N LEU A 121 -11.29 -7.01 -0.26
CA LEU A 121 -11.70 -5.68 -0.70
C LEU A 121 -13.01 -5.70 -1.49
N SER A 122 -13.18 -6.63 -2.43
CA SER A 122 -14.41 -6.80 -3.22
C SER A 122 -15.61 -7.10 -2.32
N LYS A 123 -15.43 -7.97 -1.31
CA LYS A 123 -16.51 -8.30 -0.39
C LYS A 123 -16.93 -7.11 0.46
N VAL A 124 -15.97 -6.32 0.95
CA VAL A 124 -16.25 -5.06 1.65
C VAL A 124 -16.95 -4.07 0.75
N ALA A 125 -16.50 -3.90 -0.50
CA ALA A 125 -17.13 -2.99 -1.45
C ALA A 125 -18.60 -3.33 -1.72
N GLN A 126 -18.93 -4.62 -1.83
CA GLN A 126 -20.31 -5.09 -1.99
C GLN A 126 -21.19 -4.85 -0.76
N MET A 127 -20.61 -4.90 0.45
CA MET A 127 -21.35 -4.69 1.70
C MET A 127 -21.49 -3.21 2.06
N CYS A 128 -20.42 -2.43 1.90
CA CYS A 128 -20.31 -1.02 2.29
C CYS A 128 -20.60 -0.09 1.10
N SER A 129 -21.81 -0.12 0.55
CA SER A 129 -22.15 0.70 -0.63
C SER A 129 -22.09 2.22 -0.39
N ASN A 130 -22.19 2.63 0.89
CA ASN A 130 -22.16 4.04 1.32
C ASN A 130 -20.75 4.56 1.63
N LEU A 131 -19.70 3.79 1.29
CA LEU A 131 -18.32 4.16 1.56
C LEU A 131 -17.94 5.48 0.88
N GLN A 132 -17.46 6.44 1.68
CA GLN A 132 -17.06 7.78 1.24
C GLN A 132 -15.54 7.95 1.20
N ALA A 133 -14.81 7.28 2.08
CA ALA A 133 -13.35 7.34 2.11
C ALA A 133 -12.74 5.96 2.35
N ILE A 134 -11.72 5.62 1.56
CA ILE A 134 -10.94 4.39 1.75
C ILE A 134 -9.44 4.65 1.65
N ASP A 135 -8.67 4.02 2.53
CA ASP A 135 -7.21 3.99 2.47
C ASP A 135 -6.69 2.58 2.18
N ILE A 136 -6.18 2.40 0.96
CA ILE A 136 -5.54 1.16 0.49
C ILE A 136 -4.03 1.36 0.29
N SER A 137 -3.45 2.42 0.86
CA SER A 137 -2.01 2.69 0.76
C SER A 137 -1.20 1.55 1.35
N ARG A 138 -0.05 1.23 0.75
CA ARG A 138 0.87 0.15 1.16
C ARG A 138 0.24 -1.25 1.22
N CYS A 139 -0.87 -1.49 0.53
CA CYS A 139 -1.45 -2.83 0.38
C CYS A 139 -0.87 -3.50 -0.87
N ASP A 140 0.12 -4.37 -0.70
CA ASP A 140 0.87 -4.98 -1.81
C ASP A 140 0.08 -6.06 -2.56
N LYS A 141 -0.96 -6.61 -1.95
CA LYS A 141 -1.78 -7.70 -2.51
C LYS A 141 -3.04 -7.19 -3.23
N ILE A 142 -3.33 -5.90 -3.15
CA ILE A 142 -4.45 -5.27 -3.85
C ILE A 142 -4.02 -4.86 -5.26
N THR A 143 -4.82 -5.22 -6.25
CA THR A 143 -4.58 -4.96 -7.66
C THR A 143 -5.67 -4.08 -8.27
N VAL A 144 -5.59 -3.85 -9.57
CA VAL A 144 -6.57 -3.06 -10.32
C VAL A 144 -7.97 -3.65 -10.20
N ALA A 145 -8.09 -4.98 -10.07
CA ALA A 145 -9.39 -5.64 -9.92
C ALA A 145 -10.10 -5.20 -8.63
N GLY A 146 -9.41 -5.27 -7.47
CA GLY A 146 -10.00 -4.86 -6.20
C GLY A 146 -10.37 -3.38 -6.19
N VAL A 147 -9.53 -2.50 -6.77
CA VAL A 147 -9.87 -1.07 -6.88
C VAL A 147 -11.07 -0.84 -7.80
N THR A 148 -11.16 -1.57 -8.90
CA THR A 148 -12.31 -1.50 -9.82
C THR A 148 -13.60 -1.87 -9.10
N ASP A 149 -13.58 -2.95 -8.32
CA ASP A 149 -14.74 -3.39 -7.55
C ASP A 149 -15.21 -2.33 -6.54
N VAL A 150 -14.28 -1.64 -5.86
CA VAL A 150 -14.62 -0.51 -4.98
C VAL A 150 -15.30 0.61 -5.77
N LEU A 151 -14.75 1.02 -6.90
CA LEU A 151 -15.32 2.11 -7.71
C LEU A 151 -16.68 1.73 -8.32
N CYS A 152 -16.93 0.44 -8.58
CA CYS A 152 -18.18 -0.05 -9.13
C CYS A 152 -19.31 -0.20 -8.08
N HIS A 153 -18.99 -0.50 -6.82
CA HIS A 153 -20.02 -0.70 -5.79
C HIS A 153 -20.20 0.51 -4.87
N CYS A 154 -19.12 1.24 -4.58
CA CYS A 154 -19.12 2.39 -3.67
C CYS A 154 -19.32 3.71 -4.43
N HIS A 155 -20.55 3.95 -4.88
CA HIS A 155 -20.90 5.13 -5.70
C HIS A 155 -20.74 6.46 -4.95
N SER A 156 -20.74 6.45 -3.62
CA SER A 156 -20.53 7.63 -2.77
C SER A 156 -19.06 7.94 -2.50
N LEU A 157 -18.11 7.13 -3.02
CA LEU A 157 -16.69 7.28 -2.71
C LEU A 157 -16.16 8.65 -3.17
N ALA A 158 -15.79 9.49 -2.22
CA ALA A 158 -15.26 10.84 -2.44
C ALA A 158 -13.74 10.90 -2.29
N THR A 159 -13.15 10.03 -1.47
CA THR A 159 -11.71 10.01 -1.17
C THR A 159 -11.11 8.62 -1.34
N LEU A 160 -10.10 8.51 -2.21
CA LEU A 160 -9.29 7.31 -2.36
C LEU A 160 -7.85 7.63 -1.98
N ARG A 161 -7.29 6.89 -1.03
CA ARG A 161 -5.86 6.95 -0.71
C ARG A 161 -5.16 5.69 -1.18
N CYS A 162 -4.07 5.85 -1.91
CA CYS A 162 -3.34 4.73 -2.51
C CYS A 162 -1.84 5.01 -2.63
N GLY A 163 -1.10 3.99 -3.06
CA GLY A 163 0.35 4.08 -3.25
C GLY A 163 1.14 3.90 -1.96
N GLY A 164 2.35 4.45 -1.89
CA GLY A 164 3.21 4.40 -0.69
C GLY A 164 4.11 3.16 -0.58
N SER A 165 4.03 2.24 -1.53
CA SER A 165 4.95 1.11 -1.73
C SER A 165 5.17 0.87 -3.22
N PRO A 166 6.27 0.22 -3.66
CA PRO A 166 6.51 0.00 -5.08
C PRO A 166 5.36 -0.72 -5.81
N ARG A 167 4.72 -1.69 -5.15
CA ARG A 167 3.65 -2.49 -5.74
C ARG A 167 2.31 -1.76 -5.73
N SER A 168 1.94 -1.13 -4.62
CA SER A 168 0.72 -0.30 -4.58
C SER A 168 0.82 0.94 -5.48
N ASP A 169 2.00 1.55 -5.65
CA ASP A 169 2.22 2.65 -6.61
C ASP A 169 2.06 2.18 -8.06
N PHE A 170 2.52 0.97 -8.37
CA PHE A 170 2.30 0.34 -9.68
C PHE A 170 0.81 0.11 -9.95
N THR A 171 0.08 -0.43 -8.97
CA THR A 171 -1.38 -0.60 -9.04
C THR A 171 -2.08 0.75 -9.25
N ALA A 172 -1.74 1.77 -8.44
CA ALA A 172 -2.33 3.11 -8.54
C ALA A 172 -2.17 3.72 -9.94
N ARG A 173 -0.98 3.62 -10.55
CA ARG A 173 -0.74 4.02 -11.96
C ARG A 173 -1.68 3.32 -12.93
N ARG A 174 -1.86 2.00 -12.78
CA ARG A 174 -2.75 1.23 -13.68
C ARG A 174 -4.21 1.61 -13.49
N CYS A 175 -4.60 1.96 -12.27
CA CYS A 175 -5.95 2.44 -11.95
C CYS A 175 -6.26 3.84 -12.51
N LEU A 176 -5.28 4.62 -12.99
CA LEU A 176 -5.57 5.92 -13.60
C LEU A 176 -6.57 5.85 -14.75
N SER A 177 -6.55 4.75 -15.51
CA SER A 177 -7.50 4.51 -16.61
C SER A 177 -8.95 4.37 -16.13
N ILE A 178 -9.18 3.76 -14.96
CA ILE A 178 -10.52 3.54 -14.40
C ILE A 178 -11.02 4.73 -13.57
N LEU A 179 -10.12 5.58 -13.09
CA LEU A 179 -10.45 6.82 -12.38
C LEU A 179 -10.93 7.92 -13.34
N LYS A 180 -10.58 7.82 -14.61
CA LYS A 180 -11.04 8.72 -15.66
C LYS A 180 -12.52 8.46 -15.95
N PRO A 181 -13.31 9.50 -16.25
CA PRO A 181 -14.69 9.30 -16.68
C PRO A 181 -14.71 8.42 -17.94
N LYS A 182 -15.47 7.33 -17.90
CA LYS A 182 -15.75 6.55 -19.11
C LYS A 182 -16.65 7.41 -20.00
N LEU A 183 -16.12 7.87 -21.12
CA LEU A 183 -16.96 8.34 -22.22
C LEU A 183 -17.60 7.08 -22.79
N ILE A 184 -18.90 6.87 -22.56
CA ILE A 184 -19.65 5.86 -23.29
C ILE A 184 -19.74 6.37 -24.72
N ASP A 185 -19.06 5.69 -25.64
CA ASP A 185 -19.28 5.86 -27.07
C ASP A 185 -20.61 5.16 -27.36
N VAL A 186 -21.68 5.94 -27.41
CA VAL A 186 -23.00 5.44 -27.71
C VAL A 186 -23.03 5.24 -29.23
N ASP A 187 -22.63 4.08 -29.71
CA ASP A 187 -22.92 3.59 -31.07
C ASP A 187 -24.42 3.25 -31.19
N GLY A 188 -25.29 4.17 -30.78
CA GLY A 188 -26.73 4.08 -30.90
C GLY A 188 -27.19 5.02 -32.00
N ASP A 189 -27.73 4.46 -33.09
CA ASP A 189 -28.31 5.23 -34.21
C ASP A 189 -29.56 6.05 -33.81
N SER A 190 -29.92 6.09 -32.52
CA SER A 190 -31.01 6.89 -31.99
C SER A 190 -30.73 7.34 -30.55
N TRP A 191 -30.85 8.65 -30.32
CA TRP A 191 -30.78 9.27 -28.99
C TRP A 191 -31.89 8.81 -28.03
N GLU A 192 -32.85 8.01 -28.50
CA GLU A 192 -34.04 7.57 -27.76
C GLU A 192 -33.85 6.26 -26.98
N GLU A 193 -32.77 5.50 -27.24
CA GLU A 193 -32.45 4.22 -26.57
C GLU A 193 -31.41 4.31 -25.44
N LEU A 194 -30.97 5.53 -25.09
CA LEU A 194 -30.08 5.77 -23.94
C LEU A 194 -30.85 5.50 -22.63
N GLU A 195 -30.95 4.23 -22.23
CA GLU A 195 -31.37 3.87 -20.88
C GLU A 195 -30.41 4.52 -19.88
N SER A 196 -30.97 5.07 -18.79
CA SER A 196 -30.25 5.77 -17.71
C SER A 196 -29.19 4.93 -16.99
N VAL A 197 -29.04 3.67 -17.37
CA VAL A 197 -28.11 2.68 -16.81
C VAL A 197 -26.70 2.86 -17.38
N ASP A 198 -26.56 3.25 -18.65
CA ASP A 198 -25.25 3.28 -19.31
C ASP A 198 -24.38 4.49 -18.92
N ILE A 199 -24.99 5.58 -18.39
CA ILE A 199 -24.30 6.81 -17.98
C ILE A 199 -23.54 6.63 -16.63
N ASN A 200 -23.78 5.54 -15.89
CA ASN A 200 -23.45 5.46 -14.46
C ASN A 200 -22.19 4.65 -14.09
N ASN A 201 -21.44 4.11 -15.05
CA ASN A 201 -20.36 3.14 -14.76
C ASN A 201 -18.97 3.75 -14.49
N GLY A 202 -18.88 4.97 -13.96
CA GLY A 202 -17.63 5.63 -13.55
C GLY A 202 -17.71 6.21 -12.12
N PRO A 203 -16.56 6.48 -11.47
CA PRO A 203 -16.53 7.04 -10.11
C PRO A 203 -16.95 8.52 -10.10
N GLN A 204 -18.24 8.78 -10.26
CA GLN A 204 -18.79 10.13 -10.40
C GLN A 204 -18.62 10.98 -9.12
N SER A 205 -18.51 10.35 -7.95
CA SER A 205 -18.36 11.02 -6.65
C SER A 205 -16.91 11.31 -6.26
N LEU A 206 -15.92 10.68 -6.92
CA LEU A 206 -14.53 10.78 -6.48
C LEU A 206 -13.98 12.19 -6.72
N ARG A 207 -13.53 12.83 -5.63
CA ARG A 207 -13.00 14.21 -5.65
C ARG A 207 -11.57 14.31 -5.18
N TRP A 208 -11.14 13.39 -4.30
CA TRP A 208 -9.84 13.48 -3.66
C TRP A 208 -9.05 12.19 -3.88
N LEU A 209 -7.86 12.34 -4.46
CA LEU A 209 -6.90 11.26 -4.62
C LEU A 209 -5.66 11.59 -3.79
N VAL A 210 -5.40 10.77 -2.76
CA VAL A 210 -4.19 10.89 -1.94
C VAL A 210 -3.19 9.83 -2.39
N TRP A 211 -2.18 10.27 -3.12
CA TRP A 211 -1.12 9.42 -3.63
C TRP A 211 0.24 10.16 -3.55
N PRO A 212 0.96 10.04 -2.41
CA PRO A 212 2.10 10.89 -2.09
C PRO A 212 3.26 10.85 -3.09
N LYS A 213 3.48 9.70 -3.75
CA LYS A 213 4.59 9.46 -4.68
C LYS A 213 4.12 9.35 -6.14
N ILE A 214 3.05 10.06 -6.49
CA ILE A 214 2.60 10.15 -7.88
C ILE A 214 3.68 10.82 -8.75
N ASP A 215 3.91 10.29 -9.95
CA ASP A 215 4.78 10.89 -10.95
C ASP A 215 4.08 12.05 -11.69
N GLU A 216 4.87 13.00 -12.21
CA GLU A 216 4.34 14.20 -12.86
C GLU A 216 3.51 13.88 -14.11
N GLU A 217 3.85 12.82 -14.85
CA GLU A 217 3.09 12.37 -16.03
C GLU A 217 1.66 11.96 -15.64
N SER A 218 1.54 11.10 -14.63
CA SER A 218 0.25 10.65 -14.08
C SER A 218 -0.58 11.81 -13.54
N LYS A 219 0.07 12.75 -12.84
CA LYS A 219 -0.58 13.94 -12.28
C LYS A 219 -1.12 14.87 -13.37
N LEU A 220 -0.34 15.11 -14.43
CA LEU A 220 -0.76 15.92 -15.57
C LEU A 220 -1.89 15.25 -16.36
N SER A 221 -1.83 13.92 -16.55
CA SER A 221 -2.92 13.17 -17.19
C SER A 221 -4.23 13.29 -16.42
N LEU A 222 -4.21 13.14 -15.08
CA LEU A 222 -5.39 13.36 -14.24
C LEU A 222 -5.92 14.80 -14.31
N ALA A 223 -5.03 15.80 -14.28
CA ALA A 223 -5.44 17.19 -14.37
C ALA A 223 -6.10 17.51 -15.72
N ARG A 224 -5.65 16.88 -16.81
CA ARG A 224 -6.18 17.07 -18.16
C ARG A 224 -7.51 16.35 -18.37
N GLU A 225 -7.62 15.10 -17.92
CA GLU A 225 -8.74 14.20 -18.26
C GLU A 225 -9.82 14.15 -17.17
N SER A 226 -9.46 14.46 -15.93
CA SER A 226 -10.36 14.42 -14.76
C SER A 226 -10.10 15.64 -13.84
N PRO A 227 -10.37 16.88 -14.29
CA PRO A 227 -10.06 18.09 -13.52
C PRO A 227 -10.82 18.21 -12.18
N ARG A 228 -11.85 17.37 -11.98
CA ARG A 228 -12.60 17.28 -10.72
C ARG A 228 -11.81 16.59 -9.61
N ILE A 229 -10.86 15.71 -9.96
CA ILE A 229 -10.08 14.95 -8.99
C ILE A 229 -8.89 15.82 -8.57
N CYS A 230 -8.91 16.25 -7.32
CA CYS A 230 -7.82 16.96 -6.69
C CYS A 230 -6.83 15.95 -6.09
N VAL A 231 -5.58 16.01 -6.57
CA VAL A 231 -4.50 15.12 -6.16
C VAL A 231 -3.68 15.76 -5.04
N ASN A 232 -3.49 15.02 -3.94
CA ASN A 232 -2.68 15.43 -2.77
C ASN A 232 -2.97 16.86 -2.28
N PRO A 233 -4.21 17.16 -1.85
CA PRO A 233 -4.54 18.50 -1.36
C PRO A 233 -3.67 18.88 -0.16
N GLN A 234 -3.16 20.11 -0.16
CA GLN A 234 -2.34 20.65 0.92
C GLN A 234 -3.14 21.68 1.72
N GLY A 235 -3.41 21.36 2.99
CA GLY A 235 -4.13 22.25 3.90
C GLY A 235 -5.66 22.19 3.79
N PRO A 236 -6.38 22.94 4.65
CA PRO A 236 -7.84 22.85 4.79
C PRO A 236 -8.64 23.52 3.67
N ILE A 237 -7.99 24.34 2.83
CA ILE A 237 -8.64 25.06 1.72
C ILE A 237 -7.98 24.61 0.43
N GLY A 238 -8.76 23.95 -0.43
CA GLY A 238 -8.31 23.47 -1.73
C GLY A 238 -8.33 24.57 -2.80
N ILE A 239 -7.83 24.22 -3.99
CA ILE A 239 -7.87 25.10 -5.16
C ILE A 239 -9.35 25.36 -5.51
N GLY A 240 -9.76 26.64 -5.56
CA GLY A 240 -11.15 27.03 -5.86
C GLY A 240 -12.07 27.23 -4.64
N GLY A 241 -11.53 27.28 -3.42
CA GLY A 241 -12.32 27.60 -2.21
C GLY A 241 -13.12 26.42 -1.64
N VAL A 242 -12.96 25.22 -2.19
CA VAL A 242 -13.57 23.98 -1.67
C VAL A 242 -12.81 23.55 -0.42
N GLN A 243 -13.54 23.34 0.68
CA GLN A 243 -12.97 22.83 1.93
C GLN A 243 -12.49 21.38 1.74
N VAL A 244 -11.23 21.14 2.08
CA VAL A 244 -10.62 19.80 1.98
C VAL A 244 -11.06 18.99 3.21
N PRO A 245 -11.70 17.82 3.04
CA PRO A 245 -12.07 16.97 4.15
C PRO A 245 -10.81 16.41 4.83
N VAL A 246 -10.87 16.11 6.13
CA VAL A 246 -9.69 15.59 6.85
C VAL A 246 -9.26 14.23 6.31
N GLU A 247 -10.21 13.50 5.76
CA GLU A 247 -10.08 12.22 5.08
C GLU A 247 -9.16 12.35 3.85
N ALA A 248 -9.02 13.53 3.25
CA ALA A 248 -8.12 13.79 2.12
C ALA A 248 -6.70 14.23 2.53
N LEU A 249 -6.42 14.41 3.83
CA LEU A 249 -5.11 14.86 4.32
C LEU A 249 -4.14 13.70 4.61
N HIS A 250 -3.08 13.55 3.81
CA HIS A 250 -2.11 12.45 3.94
C HIS A 250 -1.46 12.33 5.34
N SER A 251 -1.30 13.42 6.08
CA SER A 251 -0.58 13.44 7.36
C SER A 251 -1.26 12.66 8.49
N ILE A 252 -2.56 12.39 8.37
CA ILE A 252 -3.37 11.79 9.43
C ILE A 252 -3.92 10.44 8.92
N PRO A 253 -3.66 9.31 9.62
CA PRO A 253 -4.29 8.02 9.30
C PRO A 253 -5.80 8.15 9.29
N LEU A 254 -6.46 7.45 8.37
CA LEU A 254 -7.89 7.63 8.16
C LEU A 254 -8.71 7.10 9.37
N ASP A 255 -8.16 6.12 10.09
CA ASP A 255 -8.72 5.59 11.34
C ASP A 255 -8.46 6.43 12.61
N SER A 256 -7.77 7.59 12.53
CA SER A 256 -7.30 8.29 13.73
C SER A 256 -8.42 8.74 14.67
N ARG A 257 -9.55 9.17 14.11
CA ARG A 257 -10.74 9.59 14.87
C ARG A 257 -11.44 8.41 15.54
N ILE A 258 -11.39 7.24 14.90
CA ILE A 258 -12.04 6.02 15.39
C ILE A 258 -11.36 5.56 16.69
N VAL A 259 -10.04 5.74 16.80
CA VAL A 259 -9.24 5.25 17.93
C VAL A 259 -8.80 6.34 18.92
N GLU A 260 -9.38 7.55 18.85
CA GLU A 260 -8.96 8.70 19.68
C GLU A 260 -9.01 8.41 21.19
N ASP A 261 -10.05 7.70 21.63
CA ASP A 261 -10.25 7.37 23.05
C ASP A 261 -9.59 6.05 23.49
N ILE A 262 -8.90 5.35 22.58
CA ILE A 262 -8.26 4.05 22.85
C ILE A 262 -6.79 4.26 23.18
N ASN A 263 -6.32 3.62 24.25
CA ASN A 263 -4.92 3.70 24.66
C ASN A 263 -3.99 3.16 23.57
N PRO A 264 -3.00 3.94 23.09
CA PRO A 264 -2.05 3.49 22.07
C PRO A 264 -1.22 2.25 22.45
N LYS A 265 -1.13 1.94 23.75
CA LYS A 265 -0.50 0.70 24.22
C LYS A 265 -1.18 -0.56 23.69
N THR A 266 -2.46 -0.47 23.32
CA THR A 266 -3.27 -1.59 22.80
C THR A 266 -2.70 -2.19 21.53
N TRP A 267 -2.13 -1.38 20.66
CA TRP A 267 -1.46 -1.82 19.43
C TRP A 267 0.06 -1.57 19.46
N ALA A 268 0.60 -1.08 20.57
CA ALA A 268 2.04 -1.06 20.79
C ALA A 268 2.48 -2.48 21.08
N VAL A 269 2.97 -3.18 20.06
CA VAL A 269 3.53 -4.53 20.20
C VAL A 269 4.63 -4.47 21.26
N SER A 270 4.34 -4.93 22.47
CA SER A 270 5.38 -5.30 23.41
C SER A 270 6.06 -6.51 22.79
N GLY A 271 7.23 -6.31 22.19
CA GLY A 271 8.08 -7.36 21.63
C GLY A 271 8.63 -8.33 22.68
N ALA A 272 7.84 -8.68 23.70
CA ALA A 272 8.24 -9.43 24.88
C ALA A 272 7.41 -10.70 25.14
N SER A 273 6.34 -10.99 24.38
CA SER A 273 5.52 -12.18 24.63
C SER A 273 5.14 -12.93 23.37
N HIS A 274 6.15 -13.43 22.66
CA HIS A 274 6.16 -14.78 22.07
C HIS A 274 7.62 -15.18 21.76
N LEU A 275 8.45 -15.18 22.81
CA LEU A 275 9.48 -16.21 22.88
C LEU A 275 8.72 -17.53 22.94
N ARG A 276 8.53 -18.16 21.78
CA ARG A 276 8.24 -19.59 21.72
C ARG A 276 9.28 -20.26 22.61
N LYS A 277 8.82 -20.91 23.67
CA LYS A 277 9.64 -21.75 24.54
C LYS A 277 10.38 -22.73 23.62
N ALA A 278 11.66 -22.48 23.39
CA ALA A 278 12.49 -23.40 22.63
C ALA A 278 12.49 -24.74 23.39
N PRO A 279 12.29 -25.88 22.72
CA PRO A 279 12.61 -27.16 23.33
C PRO A 279 14.12 -27.19 23.58
N ASP A 280 14.46 -27.68 24.77
CA ASP A 280 15.78 -27.85 25.39
C ASP A 280 17.02 -27.55 24.55
N ALA A 281 17.86 -26.68 25.13
CA ALA A 281 19.26 -26.56 24.77
C ALA A 281 20.00 -27.88 25.07
N SER A 282 20.24 -28.69 24.04
CA SER A 282 21.39 -29.59 24.02
C SER A 282 21.90 -29.79 22.59
N VAL A 283 23.21 -29.55 22.45
CA VAL A 283 24.04 -29.71 21.24
C VAL A 283 23.81 -28.67 20.14
N GLN A 284 24.23 -27.43 20.41
CA GLN A 284 24.61 -26.52 19.31
C GLN A 284 25.83 -27.12 18.59
N LYS A 285 25.62 -27.71 17.42
CA LYS A 285 26.70 -27.89 16.45
C LYS A 285 27.24 -26.49 16.11
N PRO A 286 28.57 -26.29 16.03
CA PRO A 286 29.13 -24.98 15.70
C PRO A 286 28.55 -24.54 14.36
N GLU A 287 27.86 -23.41 14.37
CA GLU A 287 27.31 -22.83 13.15
C GLU A 287 28.46 -22.56 12.18
N MET A 288 28.35 -23.16 11.00
CA MET A 288 29.38 -23.11 9.98
C MET A 288 29.61 -21.66 9.55
N PRO A 289 30.86 -21.14 9.59
CA PRO A 289 31.15 -19.76 9.22
C PRO A 289 30.55 -19.38 7.87
N ILE A 290 30.10 -18.13 7.73
CA ILE A 290 29.39 -17.70 6.52
C ILE A 290 30.19 -17.94 5.22
N ALA A 291 31.52 -17.83 5.29
CA ALA A 291 32.42 -18.13 4.18
C ALA A 291 32.36 -19.61 3.75
N GLU A 292 32.21 -20.52 4.70
CA GLU A 292 32.10 -21.96 4.43
C GLU A 292 30.74 -22.31 3.84
N ARG A 293 29.67 -21.63 4.27
CA ARG A 293 28.35 -21.70 3.63
C ARG A 293 28.40 -21.26 2.17
N PHE A 294 29.07 -20.16 1.86
CA PHE A 294 29.25 -19.70 0.47
C PHE A 294 30.10 -20.69 -0.34
N ARG A 295 31.17 -21.24 0.24
CA ARG A 295 32.00 -22.27 -0.39
C ARG A 295 31.19 -23.51 -0.75
N LEU A 296 30.37 -24.01 0.17
CA LEU A 296 29.51 -25.18 -0.06
C LEU A 296 28.44 -24.89 -1.12
N ALA A 297 27.80 -23.72 -1.08
CA ALA A 297 26.83 -23.31 -2.08
C ALA A 297 27.45 -23.21 -3.49
N PHE A 298 28.69 -22.73 -3.58
CA PHE A 298 29.45 -22.69 -4.84
C PHE A 298 29.74 -24.10 -5.37
N LEU A 299 30.24 -25.00 -4.51
CA LEU A 299 30.52 -26.39 -4.89
C LEU A 299 29.25 -27.14 -5.30
N GLU A 300 28.14 -26.94 -4.60
CA GLU A 300 26.85 -27.54 -4.93
C GLU A 300 26.33 -27.06 -6.29
N ARG A 301 26.44 -25.76 -6.57
CA ARG A 301 26.11 -25.18 -7.89
C ARG A 301 27.01 -25.76 -8.97
N ASP A 302 28.31 -25.88 -8.71
CA ASP A 302 29.26 -26.40 -9.68
C ASP A 302 29.00 -27.88 -9.98
N ALA A 303 28.65 -28.68 -8.96
CA ALA A 303 28.23 -30.08 -9.12
C ALA A 303 26.94 -30.21 -9.95
N ARG A 304 25.93 -29.37 -9.70
CA ARG A 304 24.70 -29.31 -10.53
C ARG A 304 25.00 -28.99 -11.99
N LEU A 305 25.99 -28.13 -12.24
CA LEU A 305 26.38 -27.71 -13.58
C LEU A 305 27.38 -28.66 -14.26
N ALA A 306 28.10 -29.50 -13.50
CA ALA A 306 29.13 -30.40 -14.02
C ALA A 306 28.60 -31.38 -15.07
N GLN A 307 27.41 -31.96 -14.85
CA GLN A 307 26.78 -32.86 -15.82
C GLN A 307 26.42 -32.13 -17.13
N LYS A 308 25.93 -30.88 -17.05
CA LYS A 308 25.64 -30.06 -18.23
C LYS A 308 26.92 -29.72 -18.99
N ARG A 309 27.99 -29.33 -18.29
CA ARG A 309 29.31 -29.06 -18.89
C ARG A 309 29.87 -30.30 -19.58
N ALA A 310 29.83 -31.46 -18.92
CA ALA A 310 30.30 -32.72 -19.51
C ALA A 310 29.50 -33.11 -20.76
N LYS A 311 28.17 -32.92 -20.74
CA LYS A 311 27.31 -33.15 -21.91
C LYS A 311 27.65 -32.19 -23.05
N ASN A 312 27.84 -30.91 -22.76
CA ASN A 312 28.20 -29.90 -23.75
C ASN A 312 29.58 -30.20 -24.36
N VAL A 313 30.58 -30.55 -23.54
CA VAL A 313 31.93 -30.95 -24.03
C VAL A 313 31.85 -32.17 -24.94
N ARG A 314 31.07 -33.19 -24.58
CA ARG A 314 30.87 -34.37 -25.45
C ARG A 314 30.17 -34.01 -26.76
N GLN A 315 29.20 -33.10 -26.73
CA GLN A 315 28.54 -32.62 -27.95
C GLN A 315 29.49 -31.82 -28.84
N HIS A 316 30.30 -30.94 -28.26
CA HIS A 316 31.31 -30.19 -28.99
C HIS A 316 32.34 -31.12 -29.63
N ARG A 317 32.88 -32.07 -28.87
CA ARG A 317 33.82 -33.07 -29.42
C ARG A 317 33.22 -33.86 -30.58
N ARG A 318 31.96 -34.30 -30.47
CA ARG A 318 31.26 -34.99 -31.58
C ARG A 318 31.06 -34.09 -32.80
N ARG A 319 30.88 -32.78 -32.62
CA ARG A 319 30.77 -31.83 -33.74
C ARG A 319 32.12 -31.64 -34.40
N GLU A 320 33.17 -31.42 -33.62
CA GLU A 320 34.55 -31.30 -34.09
C GLU A 320 35.02 -32.56 -34.83
N GLU A 321 34.74 -33.75 -34.29
CA GLU A 321 35.04 -35.04 -34.96
C GLU A 321 34.30 -35.18 -36.29
N ARG A 322 33.02 -34.77 -36.36
CA ARG A 322 32.23 -34.78 -37.61
C ARG A 322 32.75 -33.77 -38.61
N GLU A 323 33.13 -32.58 -38.16
CA GLU A 323 33.73 -31.54 -39.01
C GLU A 323 35.08 -32.01 -39.55
N TRP A 324 35.92 -32.64 -38.71
CA TRP A 324 37.19 -33.22 -39.12
C TRP A 324 37.03 -34.37 -40.13
N LEU A 325 36.08 -35.29 -39.89
CA LEU A 325 35.73 -36.36 -40.84
C LEU A 325 35.20 -35.82 -42.17
N MET A 326 34.62 -34.62 -42.19
CA MET A 326 34.04 -34.01 -43.39
C MET A 326 35.01 -33.09 -44.14
N SER A 327 36.06 -32.59 -43.47
CA SER A 327 37.07 -31.72 -44.07
C SER A 327 38.14 -32.49 -44.83
N ASP A 328 38.48 -33.71 -44.41
CA ASP A 328 39.43 -34.58 -45.11
C ASP A 328 38.70 -35.63 -45.98
N THR A 329 38.96 -35.58 -47.29
CA THR A 329 38.33 -36.46 -48.30
C THR A 329 38.74 -37.92 -48.12
N SER A 330 39.97 -38.18 -47.70
CA SER A 330 40.46 -39.55 -47.44
C SER A 330 39.74 -40.16 -46.23
N SER A 331 39.70 -39.44 -45.11
CA SER A 331 39.00 -39.87 -43.89
C SER A 331 37.50 -40.08 -44.10
N LYS A 332 36.84 -39.22 -44.89
CA LYS A 332 35.42 -39.35 -45.26
C LYS A 332 35.15 -40.64 -46.05
N SER A 333 36.03 -40.98 -47.00
CA SER A 333 35.88 -42.18 -47.84
C SER A 333 36.01 -43.47 -47.03
N ILE A 334 36.97 -43.54 -46.09
CA ILE A 334 37.19 -44.68 -45.19
C ILE A 334 35.99 -44.88 -44.25
N PHE A 335 35.43 -43.79 -43.70
CA PHE A 335 34.25 -43.87 -42.83
C PHE A 335 33.02 -44.42 -43.56
N LEU A 336 32.73 -43.95 -44.79
CA LEU A 336 31.61 -44.43 -45.60
C LEU A 336 31.78 -45.91 -45.99
N ALA A 337 32.99 -46.32 -46.35
CA ALA A 337 33.30 -47.72 -46.63
C ALA A 337 33.06 -48.63 -45.40
N SER A 338 33.42 -48.17 -44.19
CA SER A 338 33.16 -48.91 -42.95
C SER A 338 31.67 -49.04 -42.63
N GLN A 339 30.86 -48.02 -42.97
CA GLN A 339 29.41 -48.05 -42.80
C GLN A 339 28.75 -49.05 -43.76
N ALA A 340 29.18 -49.06 -45.02
CA ALA A 340 28.72 -50.03 -46.01
C ALA A 340 29.02 -51.48 -45.57
N ASN A 341 30.20 -51.72 -45.01
CA ASN A 341 30.58 -53.05 -44.51
C ASN A 341 29.74 -53.50 -43.28
N LYS A 342 29.41 -52.59 -42.36
CA LYS A 342 28.49 -52.90 -41.24
C LYS A 342 27.08 -53.27 -41.72
N HIS A 343 26.58 -52.62 -42.76
CA HIS A 343 25.27 -52.94 -43.34
C HIS A 343 25.24 -54.29 -44.07
N LEU A 344 26.39 -54.77 -44.56
CA LEU A 344 26.52 -56.08 -45.18
C LEU A 344 26.56 -57.22 -44.15
N TYR A 345 27.19 -57.00 -42.99
CA TYR A 345 27.26 -58.01 -41.91
C TYR A 345 25.95 -58.17 -41.13
N ASN A 346 25.12 -57.12 -41.02
CA ASN A 346 23.81 -57.20 -40.36
C ASN A 346 22.69 -57.80 -41.24
N LYS A 347 23.02 -58.34 -42.42
CA LYS A 347 22.07 -58.92 -43.39
C LYS A 347 22.18 -60.45 -43.54
N LYS A 348 22.84 -61.14 -42.59
CA LYS A 348 22.85 -62.61 -42.52
C LYS A 348 22.06 -63.12 -41.33
#